data_AF-A0A2S8F279-F1
#
_entry.id   AF-A0A2S8F279-F1
#
_cell.length_a   1.000
_cell.length_b   1.000
_cell.length_c   1.000
_cell.angle_alpha   90.00
_cell.angle_beta   90.00
_cell.angle_gamma   90.00
#
_symmetry.space_group_name_H-M   'P 1'
#
loop_
_entity.id
_entity.type
_entity.pdbx_description
1 polymer ?
#
loop_
_entity_poly.entity_id
_entity_poly.type
_entity_poly.pdbx_seq_one_letter_code
_entity_poly.pdbx_strand_id
1 'polypeptide(L)'
;MWEKQPNDEHFDLKFAKGTPLHDAVAELAAKADRTFESMEELTMGQIFALAKHEYGQLLPEFWVRWAEWNEPGQMDAMGDL
;
A
#
# COMPACT_ATOMS: atom_id res chain seq x y z
N MET A 1 18.50 4.55 -16.13
CA MET A 1 17.20 5.23 -15.98
C MET A 1 16.65 4.73 -14.66
N TRP A 2 16.48 5.58 -13.65
CA TRP A 2 15.82 5.14 -12.41
C TRP A 2 14.33 5.02 -12.72
N GLU A 3 13.87 3.80 -12.87
CA GLU A 3 12.45 3.48 -12.95
C GLU A 3 11.84 3.89 -11.60
N LYS A 4 10.97 4.91 -11.62
CA LYS A 4 10.23 5.32 -10.42
C LYS A 4 9.50 4.09 -9.89
N GLN A 5 9.77 3.71 -8.65
CA GLN A 5 9.03 2.61 -8.05
C GLN A 5 7.62 3.10 -7.70
N PRO A 6 6.59 2.26 -7.79
CA PRO A 6 5.23 2.64 -7.42
C PRO A 6 5.13 3.17 -5.98
N ASN A 7 6.09 2.78 -5.12
CA ASN A 7 6.20 3.23 -3.73
C ASN A 7 6.70 4.69 -3.57
N ASP A 8 7.30 5.28 -4.61
CA ASP A 8 7.75 6.69 -4.63
C ASP A 8 6.63 7.64 -5.11
N GLU A 9 5.53 7.10 -5.66
CA GLU A 9 4.40 7.90 -6.11
C GLU A 9 3.50 8.28 -4.93
N HIS A 10 3.09 9.55 -4.93
CA HIS A 10 2.10 10.03 -3.96
C HIS A 10 0.74 9.41 -4.27
N PHE A 11 0.00 9.12 -3.22
CA PHE A 11 -1.37 8.66 -3.39
C PHE A 11 -2.22 9.77 -4.00
N ASP A 12 -2.82 9.48 -5.16
CA ASP A 12 -3.75 10.38 -5.82
C ASP A 12 -5.19 9.88 -5.59
N LEU A 13 -5.94 10.62 -4.77
CA LEU A 13 -7.32 10.24 -4.42
C LEU A 13 -8.24 10.23 -5.65
N LYS A 14 -8.02 11.12 -6.61
CA LYS A 14 -8.85 11.21 -7.82
C LYS A 14 -8.61 10.01 -8.72
N PHE A 15 -7.37 9.54 -8.82
CA PHE A 15 -7.01 8.34 -9.56
C PHE A 15 -7.52 7.07 -8.85
N ALA A 16 -7.40 7.00 -7.53
CA ALA A 16 -7.83 5.84 -6.77
C ALA A 16 -9.35 5.67 -6.75
N LYS A 17 -10.13 6.75 -6.91
CA LYS A 17 -11.59 6.72 -6.82
C LYS A 17 -12.22 5.67 -7.76
N GLY A 18 -12.97 4.74 -7.19
CA GLY A 18 -13.61 3.63 -7.93
C GLY A 18 -12.70 2.43 -8.17
N THR A 19 -11.51 2.42 -7.59
CA THR A 19 -10.60 1.27 -7.58
C THR A 19 -10.54 0.65 -6.17
N PRO A 20 -10.12 -0.63 -6.04
CA PRO A 20 -9.91 -1.26 -4.75
C PRO A 20 -8.89 -0.54 -3.85
N LEU A 21 -7.98 0.24 -4.45
CA LEU A 21 -7.01 1.05 -3.71
C LEU A 21 -7.70 2.14 -2.88
N HIS A 22 -8.75 2.77 -3.41
CA HIS A 22 -9.49 3.79 -2.66
C HIS A 22 -10.11 3.20 -1.40
N ASP A 23 -10.77 2.04 -1.51
CA ASP A 23 -11.40 1.39 -0.37
C ASP A 23 -10.34 0.94 0.67
N ALA A 24 -9.24 0.35 0.21
CA ALA A 24 -8.15 -0.05 1.11
C ALA A 24 -7.52 1.13 1.87
N VAL A 25 -7.35 2.28 1.19
CA VAL A 25 -6.85 3.52 1.81
C VAL A 25 -7.92 4.15 2.72
N ALA A 26 -9.20 4.05 2.36
CA ALA A 26 -10.32 4.51 3.20
C ALA A 26 -10.33 3.79 4.55
N GLU A 27 -10.25 2.47 4.51
CA GLU A 27 -10.25 1.62 5.70
C GLU A 27 -9.02 1.90 6.58
N LEU A 28 -7.84 2.03 5.96
CA LEU A 28 -6.62 2.37 6.68
C LEU A 28 -6.70 3.77 7.31
N ALA A 29 -7.17 4.77 6.57
CA ALA A 29 -7.31 6.13 7.07
C ALA A 29 -8.26 6.18 8.28
N ALA A 30 -9.42 5.50 8.18
CA ALA A 30 -10.36 5.38 9.29
C ALA A 30 -9.75 4.67 10.51
N LYS A 31 -8.92 3.63 10.28
CA LYS A 31 -8.23 2.91 11.36
C LYS A 31 -7.13 3.73 12.03
N ALA A 32 -6.39 4.50 11.24
CA ALA A 32 -5.29 5.35 11.68
C ALA A 32 -5.76 6.69 12.27
N ASP A 33 -7.08 6.93 12.36
CA ASP A 33 -7.70 8.22 12.72
C ASP A 33 -7.17 9.39 11.85
N ARG A 34 -7.00 9.13 10.55
CA ARG A 34 -6.50 10.08 9.56
C ARG A 34 -7.56 10.40 8.52
N THR A 35 -7.44 11.58 7.93
CA THR A 35 -8.26 11.99 6.78
C THR A 35 -7.60 11.55 5.47
N PHE A 36 -8.39 11.43 4.41
CA PHE A 36 -7.88 11.16 3.06
C PHE A 36 -6.90 12.22 2.57
N GLU A 37 -7.12 13.49 2.90
CA GLU A 37 -6.22 14.58 2.54
C GLU A 37 -4.81 14.34 3.11
N SER A 38 -4.72 13.89 4.36
CA SER A 38 -3.44 13.51 4.97
C SER A 38 -2.81 12.26 4.37
N MET A 39 -3.59 11.43 3.68
CA MET A 39 -3.08 10.26 2.95
C MET A 39 -2.53 10.65 1.58
N GLU A 40 -3.05 11.71 0.92
CA GLU A 40 -2.51 12.24 -0.35
C GLU A 40 -1.12 12.88 -0.19
N GLU A 41 -0.78 13.32 1.02
CA GLU A 41 0.57 13.79 1.36
C GLU A 41 1.58 12.64 1.53
N LEU A 42 1.11 11.39 1.56
CA LEU A 42 1.96 10.21 1.73
C LEU A 42 2.19 9.52 0.38
N THR A 43 3.37 8.94 0.25
CA THR A 43 3.64 8.01 -0.85
C THR A 43 3.00 6.65 -0.60
N MET A 44 2.77 5.89 -1.66
CA MET A 44 2.26 4.51 -1.54
C MET A 44 3.12 3.64 -0.62
N GLY A 45 4.45 3.84 -0.61
CA GLY A 45 5.34 3.16 0.32
C GLY A 45 5.11 3.55 1.78
N GLN A 46 4.84 4.83 2.06
CA GLN A 46 4.51 5.30 3.40
C GLN A 46 3.13 4.82 3.86
N ILE A 47 2.15 4.80 2.96
CA ILE A 47 0.82 4.26 3.23
C ILE A 47 0.91 2.77 3.54
N PHE A 48 1.69 2.01 2.78
CA PHE A 48 1.92 0.60 3.05
C PHE A 48 2.63 0.37 4.40
N ALA A 49 3.65 1.17 4.73
CA ALA A 49 4.30 1.12 6.03
C ALA A 49 3.32 1.43 7.18
N LEU A 50 2.42 2.40 6.99
CA LEU A 50 1.34 2.70 7.92
C LEU A 50 0.37 1.53 8.05
N ALA A 51 0.00 0.86 6.94
CA ALA A 51 -0.83 -0.33 6.97
C ALA A 51 -0.19 -1.45 7.82
N LYS A 52 1.12 -1.69 7.64
CA LYS A 52 1.86 -2.66 8.47
C LYS A 52 1.89 -2.27 9.94
N HIS A 53 1.98 -0.98 10.25
CA HIS A 53 1.94 -0.48 11.62
C HIS A 53 0.56 -0.69 12.27
N GLU A 54 -0.52 -0.31 11.58
CA GLU A 54 -1.88 -0.34 12.13
C GLU A 54 -2.49 -1.75 12.20
N TYR A 55 -2.24 -2.58 11.19
CA TYR A 55 -2.78 -3.93 11.11
C TYR A 55 -1.85 -5.00 11.69
N GLY A 56 -0.55 -4.71 11.79
CA GLY A 56 0.44 -5.66 12.28
C GLY A 56 0.43 -6.98 11.51
N GLN A 57 0.13 -8.08 12.20
CA GLN A 57 0.05 -9.43 11.61
C GLN A 57 -1.25 -9.68 10.82
N LEU A 58 -2.28 -8.86 11.01
CA LEU A 58 -3.59 -9.02 10.36
C LEU A 58 -3.74 -8.04 9.19
N LEU A 59 -2.70 -7.96 8.36
CA LEU A 59 -2.69 -7.07 7.22
C LEU A 59 -3.74 -7.50 6.18
N PRO A 60 -4.61 -6.60 5.70
CA PRO A 60 -5.61 -6.94 4.69
C PRO A 60 -5.00 -7.50 3.42
N GLU A 61 -5.70 -8.42 2.75
CA GLU A 61 -5.22 -9.12 1.55
C GLU A 61 -4.75 -8.15 0.45
N PHE A 62 -5.43 -7.01 0.30
CA PHE A 62 -5.02 -5.98 -0.65
C PHE A 62 -3.57 -5.54 -0.44
N TRP A 63 -3.19 -5.24 0.80
CA TRP A 63 -1.85 -4.77 1.15
C TRP A 63 -0.81 -5.89 1.08
N VAL A 64 -1.21 -7.14 1.36
CA VAL A 64 -0.34 -8.32 1.15
C VAL A 64 0.02 -8.43 -0.33
N ARG A 65 -0.98 -8.40 -1.23
CA ARG A 65 -0.73 -8.45 -2.68
C ARG A 65 0.02 -7.23 -3.20
N TRP A 66 -0.26 -6.06 -2.63
CA TRP A 66 0.52 -4.85 -2.94
C TRP A 66 2.00 -5.06 -2.65
N ALA A 67 2.34 -5.65 -1.50
CA ALA A 67 3.71 -5.98 -1.14
C ALA A 67 4.35 -6.96 -2.14
N GLU A 68 3.63 -8.03 -2.49
CA GLU A 68 4.10 -9.04 -3.45
C GLU A 68 4.43 -8.46 -4.83
N TRP A 69 3.66 -7.47 -5.28
CA TRP A 69 3.88 -6.82 -6.59
C TRP A 69 4.95 -5.72 -6.56
N ASN A 70 5.21 -5.13 -5.39
CA ASN A 70 6.04 -3.92 -5.27
C ASN A 70 7.33 -4.12 -4.47
N GLU A 71 7.54 -5.28 -3.83
CA GLU A 71 8.84 -5.63 -3.24
C GLU A 71 9.78 -6.18 -4.32
N PRO A 72 10.91 -5.50 -4.60
CA PRO A 72 11.94 -6.04 -5.48
C PRO A 72 12.66 -7.18 -4.75
N GLY A 73 12.12 -8.40 -4.79
CA GLY A 73 12.82 -9.55 -4.22
C GLY A 73 12.02 -10.81 -3.86
N GLN A 74 10.70 -10.87 -4.01
CA GLN A 74 9.95 -12.13 -3.80
C GLN A 74 9.89 -12.98 -5.07
N MET A 75 11.04 -13.18 -5.72
CA MET A 75 11.32 -14.43 -6.43
C MET A 75 12.20 -15.26 -5.47
N ASP A 76 11.90 -16.54 -5.34
CA ASP A 76 12.59 -17.57 -4.54
C ASP A 76 12.27 -17.66 -3.05
N ALA A 77 11.09 -18.21 -2.72
CA ALA A 77 10.94 -19.07 -1.54
C ALA A 77 9.72 -20.02 -1.59
N MET A 78 9.36 -20.60 -2.74
CA MET A 78 8.55 -21.84 -2.77
C MET A 78 8.77 -22.58 -4.09
N GLY A 79 9.57 -23.64 -4.04
CA GLY A 79 9.79 -24.52 -5.18
C GLY A 79 10.99 -25.44 -5.08
N ASP A 80 11.58 -25.66 -3.89
CA ASP A 80 12.34 -26.88 -3.64
C ASP A 80 11.31 -27.98 -3.37
N LEU A 81 11.05 -28.81 -4.40
CA LEU A 81 10.56 -30.19 -4.32
C LEU A 81 10.69 -30.89 -5.67
#